data_AF-A0AAE0IYM7-F1
#
_entry.id   AF-A0AAE0IYM7-F1
#
_cell.length_a   1.000
_cell.length_b   1.000
_cell.length_c   1.000
_cell.angle_alpha   90.00
_cell.angle_beta   90.00
_cell.angle_gamma   90.00
#
_symmetry.space_group_name_H-M   'P 1'
#
loop_
_entity.id
_entity.type
_entity.pdbx_description
1 polymer ?
#
loop_
_entity_poly.entity_id
_entity_poly.type
_entity_poly.pdbx_seq_one_letter_code
_entity_poly.pdbx_strand_id
1 'polypeptide(L)'
;MATPHGYTTFEQFIRFSTDASGLERTLRLFQSLLQILAYNATARTLFFSLLALLLPYLLPSTTTTTTTLSNTEEYIPLLLTLRARFASGRRFFRLFRFLESFHSAWTLYSSPPSPVGGRAAEAWLDIFARSFNGLYLLLESATFPGAALGTEVWALNTRGMLDVEAQRLWFLALVCAVGGGGVRLWKTGGVVSVEGEKGEKAEGKRREARSKFRRVVRRLVADVLDLAVPGTVIKVFSVGQGTVGFAMLGSTVLTGLEVWERCGRELGAAASASAVAATAAPAVKKRTG
;
A
#
# COMPACT_ATOMS: atom_id res chain seq x y z
N MET A 1 -9.73 25.54 6.40
CA MET A 1 -8.34 25.95 6.73
C MET A 1 -7.43 25.39 5.64
N ALA A 2 -6.92 26.22 4.74
CA ALA A 2 -6.00 25.77 3.70
C ALA A 2 -4.66 25.38 4.35
N THR A 3 -4.06 24.27 3.91
CA THR A 3 -2.71 23.88 4.36
C THR A 3 -1.67 24.86 3.77
N PRO A 4 -0.45 24.95 4.33
CA PRO A 4 0.62 25.79 3.77
C PRO A 4 1.00 25.49 2.30
N HIS A 5 0.39 24.47 1.69
CA HIS A 5 0.63 24.03 0.31
C HIS A 5 -0.48 24.45 -0.69
N GLY A 6 -1.41 25.32 -0.28
CA GLY A 6 -2.41 25.91 -1.19
C GLY A 6 -3.62 25.01 -1.52
N TYR A 7 -3.77 23.86 -0.84
CA TYR A 7 -4.94 22.98 -0.94
C TYR A 7 -5.51 22.63 0.44
N THR A 8 -6.78 22.25 0.48
CA THR A 8 -7.47 21.81 1.70
C THR A 8 -7.31 20.31 1.95
N THR A 9 -7.42 19.89 3.20
CA THR A 9 -7.43 18.45 3.55
C THR A 9 -8.57 17.69 2.88
N PHE A 10 -9.70 18.37 2.62
CA PHE A 10 -10.83 17.81 1.90
C PHE A 10 -10.51 17.53 0.42
N GLU A 11 -9.82 18.44 -0.27
CA GLU A 11 -9.35 18.20 -1.65
C GLU A 11 -8.36 17.04 -1.71
N GLN A 12 -7.46 16.94 -0.74
CA GLN A 12 -6.54 15.81 -0.64
C GLN A 12 -7.30 14.49 -0.41
N PHE A 13 -8.35 14.51 0.41
CA PHE A 13 -9.22 13.36 0.62
C PHE A 13 -9.94 12.96 -0.66
N ILE A 14 -10.54 13.90 -1.39
CA ILE A 14 -11.18 13.61 -2.68
C ILE A 14 -10.17 12.95 -3.63
N ARG A 15 -8.96 13.51 -3.73
CA ARG A 15 -7.92 12.96 -4.60
C ARG A 15 -7.49 11.56 -4.17
N PHE A 16 -7.38 11.30 -2.87
CA PHE A 16 -7.07 9.98 -2.33
C PHE A 16 -8.19 8.96 -2.58
N SER A 17 -9.44 9.33 -2.34
CA SER A 17 -10.60 8.42 -2.48
C SER A 17 -10.96 8.15 -3.94
N THR A 18 -10.53 8.99 -4.87
CA THR A 18 -10.70 8.79 -6.32
C THR A 18 -9.49 8.15 -6.99
N ASP A 19 -8.35 8.07 -6.29
CA ASP A 19 -7.17 7.38 -6.78
C ASP A 19 -7.31 5.86 -6.61
N ALA A 20 -7.03 5.12 -7.68
CA ALA A 20 -7.11 3.65 -7.66
C ALA A 20 -6.20 3.01 -6.60
N SER A 21 -5.04 3.60 -6.30
CA SER A 21 -4.14 3.09 -5.24
C SER A 21 -4.69 3.43 -3.85
N GLY A 22 -5.33 4.59 -3.67
CA GLY A 22 -6.01 4.94 -2.42
C GLY A 22 -7.17 3.98 -2.12
N LEU A 23 -8.02 3.71 -3.11
CA LEU A 23 -9.11 2.73 -3.01
C LEU A 23 -8.60 1.32 -2.71
N GLU A 24 -7.55 0.84 -3.40
CA GLU A 24 -6.95 -0.47 -3.12
C GLU A 24 -6.48 -0.60 -1.65
N ARG A 25 -5.89 0.46 -1.10
CA ARG A 25 -5.45 0.50 0.31
C ARG A 25 -6.63 0.56 1.28
N THR A 26 -7.71 1.25 0.94
CA THR A 26 -8.95 1.25 1.74
C THR A 26 -9.58 -0.15 1.78
N LEU A 27 -9.66 -0.85 0.64
CA LEU A 27 -10.12 -2.24 0.62
C LEU A 27 -9.17 -3.17 1.41
N ARG A 28 -7.86 -2.94 1.33
CA ARG A 28 -6.85 -3.65 2.14
C ARG A 28 -7.07 -3.44 3.64
N LEU A 29 -7.43 -2.22 4.04
CA LEU A 29 -7.73 -1.87 5.42
C LEU A 29 -8.93 -2.69 5.91
N PHE A 30 -10.05 -2.66 5.19
CA PHE A 30 -11.23 -3.45 5.55
C PHE A 30 -10.92 -4.96 5.59
N GLN A 31 -10.19 -5.48 4.61
CA GLN A 31 -9.75 -6.88 4.60
C GLN A 31 -8.93 -7.23 5.85
N SER A 32 -8.01 -6.34 6.28
CA SER A 32 -7.18 -6.58 7.47
C SER A 32 -7.98 -6.50 8.78
N LEU A 33 -8.93 -5.57 8.89
CA LEU A 33 -9.81 -5.46 10.05
C LEU A 33 -10.68 -6.71 10.19
N LEU A 34 -11.29 -7.18 9.10
CA LEU A 34 -12.10 -8.40 9.10
C LEU A 34 -11.26 -9.64 9.46
N GLN A 35 -10.00 -9.71 9.02
CA GLN A 35 -9.07 -10.76 9.43
C GLN A 35 -8.82 -10.71 10.95
N ILE A 36 -8.59 -9.52 11.52
CA ILE A 36 -8.38 -9.38 12.97
C ILE A 36 -9.64 -9.80 13.73
N LEU A 37 -10.83 -9.36 13.32
CA LEU A 37 -12.10 -9.74 13.95
C LEU A 37 -12.40 -11.25 13.81
N ALA A 38 -11.99 -11.88 12.71
CA ALA A 38 -12.21 -13.31 12.52
C ALA A 38 -11.32 -14.17 13.44
N TYR A 39 -10.08 -13.75 13.70
CA TYR A 39 -9.08 -14.57 14.40
C TYR A 39 -8.69 -14.07 15.80
N ASN A 40 -9.16 -12.91 16.24
CA ASN A 40 -8.94 -12.38 17.58
C ASN A 40 -10.27 -12.22 18.32
N ALA A 41 -10.52 -13.12 19.28
CA ALA A 41 -11.76 -13.16 20.04
C ALA A 41 -12.00 -11.84 20.82
N THR A 42 -10.96 -11.27 21.43
CA THR A 42 -11.07 -10.00 22.18
C THR A 42 -11.51 -8.85 21.28
N ALA A 43 -10.86 -8.68 20.12
CA ALA A 43 -11.21 -7.63 19.16
C ALA A 43 -12.64 -7.83 18.63
N ARG A 44 -13.03 -9.08 18.36
CA ARG A 44 -14.39 -9.43 17.93
C ARG A 44 -15.44 -9.07 18.96
N THR A 45 -15.26 -9.49 20.21
CA THR A 45 -16.19 -9.18 21.31
C THR A 45 -16.32 -7.68 21.49
N LEU A 46 -15.21 -6.95 21.56
CA LEU A 46 -15.23 -5.48 21.69
C LEU A 46 -15.98 -4.81 20.54
N PHE A 47 -15.77 -5.26 19.30
CA PHE A 47 -16.46 -4.71 18.13
C PHE A 47 -17.98 -4.92 18.21
N PHE A 48 -18.44 -6.13 18.51
CA PHE A 48 -19.87 -6.42 18.59
C PHE A 48 -20.52 -5.79 19.82
N SER A 49 -19.82 -5.67 20.95
CA SER A 49 -20.30 -4.91 22.12
C SER A 49 -20.46 -3.42 21.80
N LEU A 50 -19.50 -2.83 21.09
CA LEU A 50 -19.61 -1.43 20.64
C LEU A 50 -20.75 -1.26 19.62
N LEU A 51 -20.89 -2.19 18.67
CA LEU A 51 -21.97 -2.15 17.69
C LEU A 51 -23.34 -2.26 18.39
N ALA A 52 -23.49 -3.16 19.37
CA ALA A 52 -24.70 -3.28 20.17
C ALA A 52 -25.04 -1.98 20.91
N LEU A 53 -24.03 -1.25 21.40
CA LEU A 53 -24.21 0.04 22.06
C LEU A 53 -24.64 1.15 21.08
N LEU A 54 -24.11 1.14 19.85
CA LEU A 54 -24.38 2.17 18.85
C LEU A 54 -25.65 1.92 18.03
N LEU A 55 -26.06 0.67 17.87
CA LEU A 55 -27.19 0.28 17.03
C LEU A 55 -28.50 1.03 17.35
N PRO A 56 -28.89 1.25 18.63
CA PRO A 56 -30.09 2.00 18.97
C PRO A 56 -30.07 3.47 18.52
N TYR A 57 -28.89 4.06 18.39
CA TYR A 57 -28.71 5.44 17.91
C TYR A 57 -28.72 5.53 16.38
N LEU A 58 -28.29 4.46 15.70
CA LEU A 58 -28.19 4.39 14.24
C LEU A 58 -29.50 4.01 13.57
N LEU A 59 -30.32 3.17 14.22
CA LEU A 59 -31.65 2.79 13.75
C LEU A 59 -32.68 3.07 14.87
N PRO A 60 -33.24 4.28 14.93
CA PRO A 60 -34.32 4.58 15.85
C PRO A 60 -35.56 3.83 15.36
N SER A 61 -36.04 2.89 16.17
CA SER A 61 -37.25 2.05 15.95
C SER A 61 -36.98 0.69 15.33
N THR A 62 -36.87 -0.34 16.17
CA THR A 62 -37.83 -1.46 16.18
C THR A 62 -37.70 -2.21 17.51
N THR A 63 -38.86 -2.56 18.03
CA THR A 63 -39.16 -3.20 19.30
C THR A 63 -38.30 -4.44 19.57
N THR A 64 -37.74 -4.54 20.78
CA THR A 64 -37.20 -5.79 21.39
C THR A 64 -36.23 -6.62 20.53
N THR A 65 -35.04 -6.09 20.26
CA THR A 65 -33.85 -6.90 19.88
C THR A 65 -32.77 -6.79 20.95
N THR A 66 -33.12 -7.06 22.20
CA THR A 66 -32.16 -7.24 23.31
C THR A 66 -31.53 -8.63 23.34
N THR A 67 -31.59 -9.39 22.24
CA THR A 67 -31.09 -10.76 22.19
C THR A 67 -30.25 -10.97 20.93
N THR A 68 -29.07 -11.56 21.09
CA THR A 68 -28.27 -12.34 20.10
C THR A 68 -26.89 -11.84 19.61
N LEU A 69 -26.34 -10.71 20.07
CA LEU A 69 -24.89 -10.46 19.86
C LEU A 69 -23.97 -11.22 20.85
N SER A 70 -24.51 -12.16 21.63
CA SER A 70 -23.76 -12.94 22.64
C SER A 70 -22.84 -13.99 22.01
N ASN A 71 -23.27 -14.62 20.91
CA ASN A 71 -22.50 -15.69 20.25
C ASN A 71 -21.67 -15.14 19.08
N THR A 72 -20.63 -14.38 19.41
CA THR A 72 -19.81 -13.72 18.38
C THR A 72 -19.12 -14.71 17.40
N GLU A 73 -18.93 -15.96 17.82
CA GLU A 73 -18.35 -17.04 17.00
C GLU A 73 -19.17 -17.35 15.74
N GLU A 74 -20.50 -17.19 15.79
CA GLU A 74 -21.40 -17.48 14.67
C GLU A 74 -21.11 -16.58 13.45
N TYR A 75 -20.55 -15.39 13.68
CA TYR A 75 -20.23 -14.44 12.62
C TYR A 75 -18.88 -14.69 11.94
N ILE A 76 -18.05 -15.63 12.41
CA ILE A 76 -16.74 -15.92 11.80
C ILE A 76 -16.84 -16.23 10.30
N PRO A 77 -17.74 -17.12 9.84
CA PRO A 77 -17.85 -17.44 8.41
C PRO A 77 -18.22 -16.21 7.57
N LEU A 78 -19.09 -15.34 8.09
CA LEU A 78 -19.46 -14.09 7.44
C LEU A 78 -18.26 -13.15 7.34
N LEU A 79 -17.51 -12.97 8.43
CA LEU A 79 -16.30 -12.12 8.45
C LEU A 79 -15.25 -12.63 7.44
N LEU A 80 -15.05 -13.95 7.36
CA LEU A 80 -14.14 -14.57 6.39
C LEU A 80 -14.64 -14.40 4.95
N THR A 81 -15.95 -14.52 4.72
CA THR A 81 -16.56 -14.30 3.40
C THR A 81 -16.39 -12.85 2.96
N LEU A 82 -16.71 -11.88 3.83
CA LEU A 82 -16.53 -10.46 3.56
C LEU A 82 -15.05 -10.14 3.30
N ARG A 83 -14.13 -10.68 4.11
CA ARG A 83 -12.69 -10.55 3.90
C ARG A 83 -12.30 -11.01 2.48
N ALA A 84 -12.80 -12.17 2.05
CA ALA A 84 -12.53 -12.68 0.71
C ALA A 84 -13.09 -11.76 -0.39
N ARG A 85 -14.26 -11.15 -0.19
CA ARG A 85 -14.82 -10.15 -1.13
C ARG A 85 -13.94 -8.91 -1.26
N PHE A 86 -13.44 -8.36 -0.14
CA PHE A 86 -12.49 -7.24 -0.17
C PHE A 86 -11.16 -7.63 -0.83
N ALA A 87 -10.66 -8.85 -0.56
CA ALA A 87 -9.47 -9.36 -1.21
C ALA A 87 -9.63 -9.42 -2.74
N SER A 88 -10.76 -9.96 -3.23
CA SER A 88 -11.11 -9.98 -4.65
C SER A 88 -11.24 -8.58 -5.24
N GLY A 89 -11.88 -7.64 -4.53
CA GLY A 89 -12.00 -6.25 -4.96
C GLY A 89 -10.63 -5.58 -5.17
N ARG A 90 -9.63 -5.91 -4.35
CA ARG A 90 -8.26 -5.40 -4.54
C ARG A 90 -7.59 -5.97 -5.79
N ARG A 91 -7.85 -7.23 -6.13
CA ARG A 91 -7.31 -7.86 -7.34
C ARG A 91 -7.73 -7.12 -8.59
N PHE A 92 -8.99 -6.64 -8.63
CA PHE A 92 -9.51 -5.82 -9.71
C PHE A 92 -8.65 -4.56 -9.96
N PHE A 93 -8.31 -3.81 -8.92
CA PHE A 93 -7.44 -2.62 -9.03
C PHE A 93 -5.98 -2.95 -9.42
N ARG A 94 -5.58 -4.23 -9.38
CA ARG A 94 -4.22 -4.67 -9.72
C ARG A 94 -4.10 -5.35 -11.08
N LEU A 95 -5.20 -5.59 -11.80
CA LEU A 95 -5.26 -6.50 -12.96
C LEU A 95 -4.17 -6.27 -14.02
N PHE A 96 -3.77 -5.03 -14.27
CA PHE A 96 -2.72 -4.72 -15.26
C PHE A 96 -1.44 -4.12 -14.66
N ARG A 97 -1.32 -4.12 -13.33
CA ARG A 97 -0.16 -3.53 -12.64
C ARG A 97 1.14 -4.33 -12.82
N PHE A 98 1.05 -5.57 -13.30
CA PHE A 98 2.24 -6.33 -13.70
C PHE A 98 3.03 -5.61 -14.80
N LEU A 99 2.35 -4.92 -15.73
CA LEU A 99 2.99 -4.14 -16.79
C LEU A 99 3.81 -2.98 -16.21
N GLU A 100 3.26 -2.27 -15.23
CA GLU A 100 3.96 -1.20 -14.51
C GLU A 100 5.21 -1.74 -13.82
N SER A 101 5.10 -2.92 -13.20
CA SER A 101 6.23 -3.57 -12.52
C SER A 101 7.33 -4.00 -13.49
N PHE A 102 6.97 -4.62 -14.62
CA PHE A 102 7.94 -5.02 -15.64
C PHE A 102 8.58 -3.82 -16.34
N HIS A 103 7.80 -2.80 -16.69
CA HIS A 103 8.35 -1.56 -17.25
C HIS A 103 9.31 -0.88 -16.27
N SER A 104 8.96 -0.86 -14.98
CA SER A 104 9.82 -0.34 -13.92
C SER A 104 11.11 -1.16 -13.75
N ALA A 105 11.07 -2.48 -13.96
CA ALA A 105 12.27 -3.32 -13.94
C ALA A 105 13.13 -3.06 -15.20
N TRP A 106 12.50 -2.98 -16.36
CA TRP A 106 13.17 -2.73 -17.64
C TRP A 106 13.88 -1.38 -17.69
N THR A 107 13.25 -0.32 -17.18
CA THR A 107 13.85 1.01 -17.11
C THR A 107 15.11 1.04 -16.25
N LEU A 108 15.10 0.38 -15.09
CA LEU A 108 16.32 0.20 -14.27
C LEU A 108 17.36 -0.65 -14.99
N TYR A 109 16.92 -1.70 -15.69
CA TYR A 109 17.80 -2.59 -16.42
C TYR A 109 18.45 -1.93 -17.65
N SER A 110 17.78 -0.98 -18.28
CA SER A 110 18.25 -0.26 -19.46
C SER A 110 19.04 1.00 -19.10
N SER A 111 18.99 1.42 -17.84
CA SER A 111 19.76 2.56 -17.35
C SER A 111 21.26 2.25 -17.44
N PRO A 112 22.08 3.17 -17.98
CA PRO A 112 23.50 2.93 -18.20
C PRO A 112 24.19 2.54 -16.89
N PRO A 113 25.03 1.51 -16.88
CA PRO A 113 25.79 1.13 -15.69
C PRO A 113 26.75 2.25 -15.28
N SER A 114 27.12 2.26 -13.99
CA SER A 114 28.14 3.21 -13.51
C SER A 114 29.43 3.01 -14.29
N PRO A 115 30.10 4.09 -14.73
CA PRO A 115 31.36 4.01 -15.47
C PRO A 115 32.49 3.34 -14.65
N VAL A 116 32.35 3.27 -13.33
CA VAL A 116 33.27 2.58 -12.43
C VAL A 116 32.50 1.49 -11.70
N GLY A 117 32.76 0.22 -12.05
CA GLY A 117 32.28 -0.95 -11.29
C GLY A 117 30.94 -1.58 -11.73
N GLY A 118 30.41 -1.24 -12.90
CA GLY A 118 29.21 -1.89 -13.43
C GLY A 118 27.94 -1.53 -12.65
N ARG A 119 26.96 -2.45 -12.59
CA ARG A 119 25.69 -2.23 -11.89
C ARG A 119 25.80 -2.68 -10.43
N ALA A 120 25.62 -1.75 -9.49
CA ALA A 120 25.67 -2.02 -8.05
C ALA A 120 24.65 -3.11 -7.63
N ALA A 121 25.00 -3.90 -6.61
CA ALA A 121 24.13 -4.95 -6.06
C ALA A 121 22.74 -4.44 -5.67
N GLU A 122 22.65 -3.22 -5.14
CA GLU A 122 21.37 -2.55 -4.81
C GLU A 122 20.46 -2.41 -6.04
N ALA A 123 21.02 -2.03 -7.19
CA ALA A 123 20.26 -1.88 -8.42
C ALA A 123 19.79 -3.24 -8.95
N TRP A 124 20.59 -4.31 -8.79
CA TRP A 124 20.13 -5.67 -9.10
C TRP A 124 19.00 -6.13 -8.20
N LEU A 125 19.09 -5.87 -6.89
CA LEU A 125 18.02 -6.18 -5.94
C LEU A 125 16.72 -5.46 -6.31
N ASP A 126 16.78 -4.19 -6.71
CA ASP A 126 15.61 -3.43 -7.15
C ASP A 126 15.02 -3.97 -8.47
N ILE A 127 15.87 -4.39 -9.42
CA ILE A 127 15.43 -5.05 -10.67
C ILE A 127 14.71 -6.35 -10.34
N PHE A 128 15.30 -7.22 -9.51
CA PHE A 128 14.69 -8.48 -9.13
C PHE A 128 13.38 -8.29 -8.35
N ALA A 129 13.35 -7.34 -7.40
CA ALA A 129 12.13 -7.01 -6.66
C ALA A 129 10.97 -6.66 -7.61
N ARG A 130 11.23 -5.81 -8.61
CA ARG A 130 10.22 -5.39 -9.60
C ARG A 130 9.84 -6.51 -10.57
N SER A 131 10.79 -7.34 -10.98
CA SER A 131 10.53 -8.49 -11.86
C SER A 131 9.68 -9.57 -11.17
N PHE A 132 10.05 -9.98 -9.95
CA PHE A 132 9.29 -10.96 -9.19
C PHE A 132 7.90 -10.44 -8.80
N ASN A 133 7.80 -9.16 -8.42
CA ASN A 133 6.50 -8.52 -8.17
C ASN A 133 5.65 -8.48 -9.45
N GLY A 134 6.25 -8.25 -10.61
CA GLY A 134 5.57 -8.31 -11.91
C GLY A 134 5.02 -9.71 -12.19
N LEU A 135 5.82 -10.75 -11.98
CA LEU A 135 5.39 -12.13 -12.20
C LEU A 135 4.29 -12.57 -11.21
N TYR A 136 4.39 -12.16 -9.94
CA TYR A 136 3.31 -12.33 -8.96
C TYR A 136 2.00 -11.72 -9.46
N LEU A 137 2.03 -10.46 -9.88
CA LEU A 137 0.84 -9.75 -10.38
C LEU A 137 0.30 -10.38 -11.66
N LEU A 138 1.17 -10.87 -12.55
CA LEU A 138 0.78 -11.56 -13.76
C LEU A 138 -0.01 -12.84 -13.45
N LEU A 139 0.46 -13.65 -12.50
CA LEU A 139 -0.23 -14.87 -12.07
C LEU A 139 -1.56 -14.55 -11.36
N GLU A 140 -1.58 -13.52 -10.52
CA GLU A 140 -2.82 -13.05 -9.88
C GLU A 140 -3.85 -12.59 -10.93
N SER A 141 -3.39 -11.90 -11.97
CA SER A 141 -4.24 -11.45 -13.09
C SER A 141 -4.72 -12.58 -13.98
N ALA A 142 -3.88 -13.58 -14.27
CA ALA A 142 -4.25 -14.74 -15.08
C ALA A 142 -5.29 -15.65 -14.40
N THR A 143 -5.30 -15.68 -13.06
CA THR A 143 -6.23 -16.48 -12.26
C THR A 143 -7.49 -15.70 -11.84
N PHE A 144 -7.49 -14.37 -11.96
CA PHE A 144 -8.60 -13.51 -11.53
C PHE A 144 -9.91 -13.70 -12.33
N PRO A 145 -9.93 -13.82 -13.67
CA PRO A 145 -11.18 -13.98 -14.42
C PRO A 145 -12.00 -15.20 -13.97
N GLY A 146 -11.35 -16.36 -13.79
CA GLY A 146 -12.02 -17.55 -13.27
C GLY A 146 -12.45 -17.41 -11.80
N ALA A 147 -11.78 -16.54 -11.02
CA ALA A 147 -12.18 -16.20 -9.66
C ALA A 147 -13.43 -15.32 -9.60
N ALA A 148 -13.49 -14.33 -10.49
CA ALA A 148 -14.47 -13.27 -10.45
C ALA A 148 -15.76 -13.63 -11.19
N LEU A 149 -15.65 -14.35 -12.31
CA LEU A 149 -16.76 -14.68 -13.20
C LEU A 149 -17.33 -16.07 -12.97
N GLY A 150 -16.75 -16.86 -12.05
CA GLY A 150 -17.16 -18.23 -11.80
C GLY A 150 -16.92 -19.17 -12.98
N THR A 151 -16.05 -18.80 -13.92
CA THR A 151 -15.70 -19.59 -15.08
C THR A 151 -14.54 -20.53 -14.76
N GLU A 152 -14.65 -21.80 -15.16
CA GLU A 152 -13.58 -22.78 -15.04
C GLU A 152 -12.49 -22.59 -16.11
N VAL A 153 -11.94 -21.37 -16.24
CA VAL A 153 -10.82 -21.11 -17.16
C VAL A 153 -9.60 -21.98 -16.82
N TRP A 154 -9.45 -22.27 -15.52
CA TRP A 154 -8.43 -23.17 -14.99
C TRP A 154 -9.12 -24.20 -14.09
N ALA A 155 -8.70 -25.46 -14.19
CA ALA A 155 -9.07 -26.47 -13.21
C ALA A 155 -8.68 -26.01 -11.79
N LEU A 156 -9.52 -26.31 -10.80
CA LEU A 156 -9.33 -25.86 -9.40
C LEU A 156 -7.94 -26.21 -8.85
N ASN A 157 -7.41 -27.39 -9.20
CA ASN A 157 -6.07 -27.82 -8.77
C ASN A 157 -4.96 -26.95 -9.38
N THR A 158 -5.03 -26.69 -10.69
CA THR A 158 -4.06 -25.82 -11.39
C THR A 158 -4.09 -24.41 -10.82
N ARG A 159 -5.27 -23.87 -10.51
CA ARG A 159 -5.41 -22.56 -9.89
C ARG A 159 -4.79 -22.50 -8.50
N GLY A 160 -5.00 -23.52 -7.67
CA GLY A 160 -4.38 -23.61 -6.34
C GLY A 160 -2.85 -23.61 -6.43
N MET A 161 -2.28 -24.33 -7.39
CA MET A 161 -0.84 -24.33 -7.65
C MET A 161 -0.34 -22.95 -8.07
N LEU A 162 -1.02 -22.30 -9.03
CA LEU A 162 -0.66 -20.95 -9.49
C LEU A 162 -0.75 -19.91 -8.37
N ASP A 163 -1.74 -20.00 -7.49
CA ASP A 163 -1.86 -19.13 -6.32
C ASP A 163 -0.67 -19.32 -5.36
N VAL A 164 -0.20 -20.55 -5.13
CA VAL A 164 0.98 -20.84 -4.30
C VAL A 164 2.27 -20.31 -4.94
N GLU A 165 2.47 -20.51 -6.24
CA GLU A 165 3.65 -19.98 -6.94
C GLU A 165 3.63 -18.44 -6.95
N ALA A 166 2.46 -17.83 -7.11
CA ALA A 166 2.31 -16.38 -6.97
C ALA A 166 2.77 -15.90 -5.58
N GLN A 167 2.38 -16.58 -4.50
CA GLN A 167 2.86 -16.24 -3.15
C GLN A 167 4.37 -16.38 -2.99
N ARG A 168 5.00 -17.40 -3.59
CA ARG A 168 6.47 -17.56 -3.58
C ARG A 168 7.18 -16.42 -4.29
N LEU A 169 6.67 -16.00 -5.44
CA LEU A 169 7.22 -14.88 -6.20
C LEU A 169 7.04 -13.56 -5.46
N TRP A 170 5.89 -13.34 -4.82
CA TRP A 170 5.69 -12.16 -4.00
C TRP A 170 6.64 -12.14 -2.80
N PHE A 171 6.87 -13.28 -2.15
CA PHE A 171 7.84 -13.41 -1.08
C PHE A 171 9.26 -13.05 -1.55
N LEU A 172 9.72 -13.61 -2.68
CA LEU A 172 11.03 -13.29 -3.26
C LEU A 172 11.15 -11.80 -3.60
N ALA A 173 10.10 -11.20 -4.16
CA ALA A 173 10.05 -9.77 -4.45
C ALA A 173 10.28 -8.92 -3.19
N LEU A 174 9.61 -9.27 -2.09
CA LEU A 174 9.75 -8.60 -0.80
C LEU A 174 11.14 -8.79 -0.20
N VAL A 175 11.71 -10.00 -0.26
CA VAL A 175 13.09 -10.25 0.21
C VAL A 175 14.09 -9.37 -0.54
N CYS A 176 13.98 -9.28 -1.86
CA CYS A 176 14.83 -8.39 -2.66
C CYS A 176 14.60 -6.91 -2.31
N ALA A 177 13.34 -6.48 -2.14
CA ALA A 177 13.01 -5.10 -1.77
C ALA A 177 13.56 -4.71 -0.39
N VAL A 178 13.44 -5.60 0.59
CA VAL A 178 13.99 -5.44 1.94
C VAL A 178 15.52 -5.38 1.90
N GLY A 179 16.16 -6.27 1.13
CA GLY A 179 17.62 -6.24 0.93
C GLY A 179 18.09 -4.92 0.31
N GLY A 180 17.45 -4.46 -0.76
CA GLY A 180 17.77 -3.18 -1.41
C GLY A 180 17.53 -1.98 -0.49
N GLY A 181 16.42 -1.98 0.26
CA GLY A 181 16.11 -0.98 1.28
C GLY A 181 17.13 -0.94 2.43
N GLY A 182 17.62 -2.11 2.88
CA GLY A 182 18.66 -2.22 3.89
C GLY A 182 19.99 -1.61 3.44
N VAL A 183 20.42 -1.89 2.19
CA VAL A 183 21.63 -1.29 1.61
C VAL A 183 21.52 0.24 1.53
N ARG A 184 20.35 0.77 1.13
CA ARG A 184 20.09 2.22 1.13
C ARG A 184 20.17 2.84 2.52
N LEU A 185 19.60 2.15 3.50
CA LEU A 185 19.58 2.60 4.88
C LEU A 185 21.00 2.69 5.44
N TRP A 186 21.83 1.69 5.16
CA TRP A 186 23.22 1.66 5.57
C TRP A 186 24.02 2.82 4.96
N LYS A 187 23.89 3.07 3.65
CA LYS A 187 24.55 4.21 2.97
C LYS A 187 24.07 5.57 3.51
N THR A 188 22.77 5.74 3.67
CA THR A 188 22.17 7.02 4.11
C THR A 188 22.41 7.28 5.60
N GLY A 189 22.42 6.24 6.43
CA GLY A 189 22.67 6.32 7.86
C GLY A 189 24.09 6.76 8.20
N GLY A 190 25.08 6.37 7.38
CA GLY A 190 26.44 6.89 7.46
C GLY A 190 26.51 8.41 7.24
N VAL A 191 25.78 8.92 6.24
CA VAL A 191 25.72 10.36 5.92
C VAL A 191 25.00 11.18 7.01
N VAL A 192 23.93 10.64 7.63
CA VAL A 192 23.20 11.34 8.69
C VAL A 192 24.01 11.45 10.00
N SER A 193 24.96 10.52 10.22
CA SER A 193 25.81 10.50 11.43
C SER A 193 27.06 11.36 11.29
N VAL A 194 27.55 11.60 10.07
CA VAL A 194 28.79 12.31 9.81
C VAL A 194 28.46 13.66 9.18
N GLU A 195 28.15 14.69 9.97
CA GLU A 195 28.41 16.09 9.58
C GLU A 195 28.15 17.07 10.74
N GLY A 196 29.21 17.82 11.08
CA GLY A 196 29.25 18.87 12.10
C GLY A 196 29.23 20.29 11.53
N GLU A 197 28.68 20.51 10.33
CA GLU A 197 28.56 21.85 9.77
C GLU A 197 27.30 22.59 10.26
N LYS A 198 27.49 23.77 10.86
CA LYS A 198 26.42 24.69 11.28
C LYS A 198 26.16 25.71 10.16
N GLY A 199 24.93 25.74 9.65
CA GLY A 199 24.45 26.75 8.70
C GLY A 199 23.05 26.43 8.17
N GLU A 200 22.31 27.45 7.73
CA GLU A 200 20.92 27.32 7.26
C GLU A 200 20.80 26.39 6.02
N LYS A 201 21.80 26.43 5.12
CA LYS A 201 21.90 25.48 3.98
C LYS A 201 22.18 24.04 4.43
N ALA A 202 22.98 23.85 5.48
CA ALA A 202 23.28 22.53 6.03
C ALA A 202 22.05 21.95 6.76
N GLU A 203 21.30 22.79 7.47
CA GLU A 203 20.05 22.40 8.12
C GLU A 203 18.97 21.95 7.12
N GLY A 204 18.84 22.67 6.01
CA GLY A 204 17.97 22.29 4.89
C GLY A 204 18.32 20.91 4.32
N LYS A 205 19.60 20.69 3.96
CA LYS A 205 20.11 19.39 3.48
C LYS A 205 19.87 18.26 4.51
N ARG A 206 20.08 18.54 5.79
CA ARG A 206 19.85 17.57 6.89
C ARG A 206 18.38 17.21 7.06
N ARG A 207 17.47 18.17 6.87
CA ARG A 207 16.02 17.93 6.89
C ARG A 207 15.59 17.07 5.71
N GLU A 208 16.17 17.31 4.54
CA GLU A 208 15.93 16.49 3.34
C GLU A 208 16.49 15.07 3.48
N ALA A 209 17.72 14.91 3.97
CA ALA A 209 18.30 13.60 4.25
C ALA A 209 17.44 12.80 5.26
N ARG A 210 16.96 13.46 6.32
CA ARG A 210 16.06 12.83 7.29
C ARG A 210 14.68 12.48 6.73
N SER A 211 14.14 13.26 5.80
CA SER A 211 12.86 12.92 5.16
C SER A 211 13.01 11.73 4.22
N LYS A 212 14.11 11.68 3.43
CA LYS A 212 14.48 10.54 2.60
C LYS A 212 14.69 9.28 3.45
N PHE A 213 15.48 9.37 4.51
CA PHE A 213 15.73 8.27 5.44
C PHE A 213 14.42 7.73 6.05
N ARG A 214 13.55 8.62 6.57
CA ARG A 214 12.24 8.21 7.12
C ARG A 214 11.35 7.54 6.08
N ARG A 215 11.37 7.99 4.82
CA ARG A 215 10.63 7.35 3.73
C ARG A 215 11.17 5.94 3.44
N VAL A 216 12.49 5.76 3.39
CA VAL A 216 13.11 4.44 3.20
C VAL A 216 12.77 3.51 4.37
N VAL A 217 12.88 3.98 5.61
CA VAL A 217 12.51 3.17 6.81
C VAL A 217 11.04 2.78 6.77
N ARG A 218 10.14 3.74 6.51
CA ARG A 218 8.70 3.47 6.44
C ARG A 218 8.39 2.37 5.42
N ARG A 219 8.98 2.48 4.23
CA ARG A 219 8.81 1.51 3.16
C ARG A 219 9.37 0.14 3.54
N LEU A 220 10.56 0.11 4.13
CA LEU A 220 11.22 -1.11 4.60
C LEU A 220 10.36 -1.82 5.66
N VAL A 221 9.83 -1.09 6.64
CA VAL A 221 8.93 -1.66 7.66
C VAL A 221 7.67 -2.21 7.02
N ALA A 222 7.08 -1.51 6.06
CA ALA A 222 5.91 -2.01 5.34
C ALA A 222 6.20 -3.30 4.56
N ASP A 223 7.34 -3.37 3.86
CA ASP A 223 7.74 -4.55 3.09
C ASP A 223 8.08 -5.74 4.03
N VAL A 224 8.68 -5.49 5.21
CA VAL A 224 8.93 -6.52 6.23
C VAL A 224 7.62 -7.04 6.84
N LEU A 225 6.68 -6.17 7.18
CA LEU A 225 5.36 -6.59 7.66
C LEU A 225 4.61 -7.40 6.60
N ASP A 226 4.78 -7.05 5.33
CA ASP A 226 4.15 -7.76 4.21
C ASP A 226 4.72 -9.16 4.01
N LEU A 227 5.94 -9.48 4.48
CA LEU A 227 6.50 -10.85 4.43
C LEU A 227 5.66 -11.87 5.21
N ALA A 228 4.90 -11.43 6.23
CA ALA A 228 4.07 -12.33 7.04
C ALA A 228 2.97 -13.01 6.21
N VAL A 229 2.42 -12.31 5.21
CA VAL A 229 1.30 -12.83 4.40
C VAL A 229 1.75 -13.98 3.49
N PRO A 230 2.68 -13.79 2.54
CA PRO A 230 3.12 -14.91 1.70
C PRO A 230 3.92 -15.92 2.51
N GLY A 231 4.70 -15.49 3.52
CA GLY A 231 5.53 -16.34 4.37
C GLY A 231 4.75 -17.41 5.13
N THR A 232 3.53 -17.11 5.57
CA THR A 232 2.63 -18.11 6.19
C THR A 232 2.01 -19.06 5.17
N VAL A 233 1.71 -18.59 3.95
CA VAL A 233 1.17 -19.46 2.88
C VAL A 233 2.21 -20.47 2.40
N ILE A 234 3.46 -20.02 2.21
CA ILE A 234 4.57 -20.88 1.80
C ILE A 234 5.17 -21.70 2.96
N LYS A 235 4.62 -21.57 4.17
CA LYS A 235 5.04 -22.27 5.41
C LYS A 235 6.48 -21.97 5.85
N VAL A 236 7.02 -20.80 5.47
CA VAL A 236 8.30 -20.30 5.97
C VAL A 236 8.16 -19.77 7.40
N PHE A 237 7.00 -19.22 7.76
CA PHE A 237 6.68 -18.76 9.11
C PHE A 237 5.47 -19.48 9.69
N SER A 238 5.54 -19.87 10.97
CA SER A 238 4.40 -20.42 11.73
C SER A 238 3.75 -19.30 12.56
N VAL A 239 3.18 -18.31 11.88
CA VAL A 239 2.52 -17.16 12.52
C VAL A 239 1.00 -17.32 12.45
N GLY A 240 0.31 -17.06 13.55
CA GLY A 240 -1.15 -17.13 13.62
C GLY A 240 -1.83 -16.14 12.67
N GLN A 241 -2.98 -16.53 12.12
CA GLN A 241 -3.76 -15.73 11.17
C GLN A 241 -4.20 -14.37 11.72
N GLY A 242 -4.40 -14.24 13.04
CA GLY A 242 -4.66 -12.95 13.70
C GLY A 242 -3.46 -12.00 13.65
N THR A 243 -2.25 -12.51 13.91
CA THR A 243 -1.01 -11.72 13.81
C THR A 243 -0.73 -11.27 12.38
N VAL A 244 -1.02 -12.11 11.38
CA VAL A 244 -0.98 -11.71 9.97
C VAL A 244 -1.95 -10.55 9.69
N GLY A 245 -3.13 -10.56 10.31
CA GLY A 245 -4.10 -9.46 10.26
C GLY A 245 -3.51 -8.14 10.77
N PHE A 246 -2.82 -8.16 11.92
CA PHE A 246 -2.14 -6.97 12.46
C PHE A 246 -0.97 -6.49 11.61
N ALA A 247 -0.13 -7.41 11.10
CA ALA A 247 0.97 -7.05 10.21
C ALA A 247 0.44 -6.39 8.93
N MET A 248 -0.61 -6.96 8.35
CA MET A 248 -1.30 -6.43 7.18
C MET A 248 -1.95 -5.08 7.46
N LEU A 249 -2.54 -4.86 8.64
CA LEU A 249 -3.08 -3.57 9.05
C LEU A 249 -1.96 -2.52 9.13
N GLY A 250 -0.86 -2.84 9.82
CA GLY A 250 0.30 -1.96 9.97
C GLY A 250 0.89 -1.54 8.63
N SER A 251 1.16 -2.50 7.74
CA SER A 251 1.67 -2.17 6.40
C SER A 251 0.68 -1.37 5.56
N THR A 252 -0.63 -1.59 5.73
CA THR A 252 -1.67 -0.82 5.05
C THR A 252 -1.69 0.63 5.52
N VAL A 253 -1.57 0.90 6.82
CA VAL A 253 -1.48 2.28 7.32
C VAL A 253 -0.24 2.97 6.76
N LEU A 254 0.93 2.34 6.83
CA LEU A 254 2.18 2.93 6.34
C LEU A 254 2.12 3.23 4.84
N THR A 255 1.65 2.28 4.02
CA THR A 255 1.54 2.47 2.56
C THR A 255 0.37 3.38 2.16
N GLY A 256 -0.72 3.41 2.94
CA GLY A 256 -1.81 4.36 2.76
C GLY A 256 -1.36 5.80 2.99
N LEU A 257 -0.54 6.05 4.02
CA LEU A 257 0.07 7.36 4.27
C LEU A 257 1.01 7.79 3.14
N GLU A 258 1.74 6.87 2.51
CA GLU A 258 2.55 7.20 1.33
C GLU A 258 1.71 7.69 0.14
N VAL A 259 0.57 7.03 -0.10
CA VAL A 259 -0.38 7.44 -1.15
C VAL A 259 -1.02 8.79 -0.78
N TRP A 260 -1.41 8.97 0.48
CA TRP A 260 -1.94 10.23 0.99
C TRP A 260 -0.95 11.39 0.75
N GLU A 261 0.31 11.22 1.17
CA GLU A 261 1.36 12.22 0.96
C GLU A 261 1.64 12.46 -0.53
N ARG A 262 1.52 11.44 -1.40
CA ARG A 262 1.64 11.60 -2.86
C ARG A 262 0.52 12.47 -3.42
N CYS A 263 -0.73 12.19 -3.07
CA CYS A 263 -1.89 12.99 -3.51
C CYS A 263 -1.75 14.45 -3.09
N GLY A 264 -1.27 14.72 -1.87
CA GLY A 264 -0.99 16.09 -1.41
C GLY A 264 0.10 16.80 -2.22
N ARG A 265 1.18 16.09 -2.60
CA ARG A 265 2.23 16.66 -3.46
C ARG A 265 1.73 16.98 -4.86
N GLU A 266 0.92 16.11 -5.46
CA GLU A 266 0.32 16.35 -6.77
C GLU A 266 -0.57 17.60 -6.78
N LEU A 267 -1.41 17.77 -5.74
CA LEU A 267 -2.26 18.95 -5.60
C LEU A 267 -1.45 20.23 -5.39
N GLY A 268 -0.42 20.20 -4.56
CA GLY A 268 0.47 21.35 -4.36
C GLY A 268 1.22 21.75 -5.64
N ALA A 269 1.66 20.77 -6.43
CA ALA A 269 2.29 21.01 -7.72
C ALA A 269 1.31 21.62 -8.73
N ALA A 270 0.06 21.12 -8.78
CA ALA A 270 -0.99 21.69 -9.63
C ALA A 270 -1.34 23.13 -9.25
N ALA A 271 -1.50 23.42 -7.96
CA ALA A 271 -1.77 24.77 -7.47
C ALA A 271 -0.64 25.76 -7.83
N SER A 272 0.61 25.31 -7.68
CA SER A 272 1.79 26.10 -8.05
C SER A 272 1.84 26.38 -9.56
N ALA A 273 1.55 25.38 -10.39
CA ALA A 273 1.49 25.54 -11.85
C ALA A 273 0.38 26.51 -12.29
N SER A 274 -0.80 26.45 -11.66
CA SER A 274 -1.89 27.38 -11.92
C SER A 274 -1.56 28.82 -11.51
N ALA A 275 -0.86 29.01 -10.39
CA ALA A 275 -0.42 30.34 -9.97
C ALA A 275 0.59 30.94 -10.96
N VAL A 276 1.55 30.15 -11.44
CA VAL A 276 2.52 30.57 -12.46
C VAL A 276 1.82 30.96 -13.77
N ALA A 277 0.85 30.16 -14.22
CA ALA A 277 0.06 30.44 -15.42
C ALA A 277 -0.75 31.74 -15.29
N ALA A 278 -1.34 32.01 -14.11
CA ALA A 278 -2.09 33.24 -13.85
C ALA A 278 -1.19 34.49 -13.87
N THR A 279 0.04 34.40 -13.35
CA THR A 279 1.01 35.51 -13.38
C THR A 279 1.59 35.80 -14.77
N ALA A 280 1.61 34.81 -15.67
CA ALA A 280 2.10 34.98 -17.05
C ALA A 280 1.06 35.62 -18.00
N ALA A 281 -0.17 35.86 -17.55
CA ALA A 281 -1.29 36.23 -18.42
C ALA A 281 -1.52 37.75 -18.75
N PRO A 282 -0.77 38.77 -18.28
CA PRO A 282 -1.09 40.16 -18.68
C PRO A 282 -0.11 40.70 -19.75
N ALA A 283 -0.34 40.40 -21.04
CA ALA A 283 0.32 41.13 -22.13
C ALA A 283 -0.38 41.14 -23.51
N VAL A 284 -1.57 40.54 -23.69
CA VAL A 284 -2.18 40.42 -25.04
C VAL A 284 -3.37 41.37 -25.28
N LYS A 285 -3.87 42.08 -24.27
CA LYS A 285 -5.12 42.87 -24.40
C LYS A 285 -4.97 44.38 -24.70
N LYS A 286 -3.81 44.85 -25.20
CA LYS A 286 -3.55 46.29 -25.46
C LYS A 286 -3.18 46.64 -26.92
N ARG A 287 -3.59 45.85 -27.91
CA ARG A 287 -3.46 46.19 -29.35
C ARG A 287 -4.78 46.00 -30.10
N THR A 288 -5.77 46.83 -29.79
CA THR A 288 -6.86 47.21 -30.71
C THR A 288 -7.36 48.57 -30.23
N GLY A 289 -6.62 49.61 -30.61
CA GLY A 289 -7.05 50.99 -30.61
C GLY A 289 -6.83 51.51 -32.03
#